data_AF-A0A4Y6PQA3-F1
#
_entry.id   AF-A0A4Y6PQA3-F1
#
_cell.length_a   1.000
_cell.length_b   1.000
_cell.length_c   1.000
_cell.angle_alpha   90.00
_cell.angle_beta   90.00
_cell.angle_gamma   90.00
#
_symmetry.space_group_name_H-M   'P 1'
#
loop_
_entity.id
_entity.type
_entity.pdbx_description
1 polymer ?
#
loop_
_entity_poly.entity_id
_entity_poly.type
_entity_poly.pdbx_seq_one_letter_code
_entity_poly.pdbx_strand_id
1 'polypeptide(L)'
;MSVVKLMVLTAMFAHYQAEGSVDIPQAEVPPVQQVGLASWYGAGNWHGEITANGEDFDPSKFTCAHRWLPFNTVVLIENPSNGRRVWCRINDRGPYGIRTPEGTWTFKVSSSRHENWRGILDMSIATAEELGTTQVGLQKVHLRYWAREEDTGFDLAVLNP
;
A
#
# COMPACT_ATOMS: atom_id res chain seq x y z
N MET A 1 -25.44 -32.46 28.04
CA MET A 1 -25.42 -31.19 27.26
C MET A 1 -26.78 -31.06 26.59
N SER A 2 -27.54 -30.01 26.94
CA SER A 2 -28.96 -29.90 26.58
C SER A 2 -29.17 -29.70 25.07
N VAL A 3 -30.13 -30.43 24.48
CA VAL A 3 -30.53 -30.36 23.06
C VAL A 3 -30.89 -28.92 22.64
N VAL A 4 -31.37 -28.11 23.59
CA VAL A 4 -31.66 -26.68 23.41
C VAL A 4 -30.40 -25.87 23.09
N LYS A 5 -29.24 -26.22 23.68
CA LYS A 5 -27.97 -25.54 23.43
C LYS A 5 -27.39 -25.87 22.05
N LEU A 6 -27.71 -27.04 21.50
CA LEU A 6 -27.32 -27.45 20.15
C LEU A 6 -28.19 -26.76 19.09
N MET A 7 -29.51 -26.63 19.33
CA MET A 7 -30.43 -25.96 18.42
C MET A 7 -30.18 -24.44 18.29
N VAL A 8 -29.86 -23.76 19.39
CA VAL A 8 -29.49 -22.32 19.36
C VAL A 8 -28.16 -22.12 18.61
N LEU A 9 -27.20 -23.04 18.75
CA LEU A 9 -25.92 -22.96 18.05
C LEU A 9 -26.08 -23.20 16.54
N THR A 10 -26.92 -24.15 16.13
CA THR A 10 -27.25 -24.37 14.71
C THR A 10 -28.06 -23.23 14.11
N ALA A 11 -28.96 -22.60 14.86
CA ALA A 11 -29.74 -21.45 14.38
C ALA A 11 -28.87 -20.20 14.18
N MET A 12 -27.86 -19.98 15.04
CA MET A 12 -26.89 -18.89 14.86
C MET A 12 -25.92 -19.12 13.69
N PHE A 13 -25.51 -20.37 13.46
CA PHE A 13 -24.73 -20.72 12.25
C PHE A 13 -25.55 -20.54 10.96
N ALA A 14 -26.85 -20.86 10.99
CA ALA A 14 -27.73 -20.65 9.85
C ALA A 14 -28.03 -19.16 9.59
N HIS A 15 -28.12 -18.33 10.64
CA HIS A 15 -28.28 -16.88 10.49
C HIS A 15 -26.99 -16.23 9.93
N TYR A 16 -25.81 -16.68 10.38
CA TYR A 16 -24.53 -16.22 9.83
C TYR A 16 -24.35 -16.55 8.34
N GLN A 17 -24.97 -17.63 7.86
CA GLN A 17 -24.95 -18.02 6.44
C GLN A 17 -26.01 -17.28 5.60
N ALA A 18 -26.99 -16.63 6.24
CA ALA A 18 -28.12 -15.97 5.58
C ALA A 18 -27.95 -14.45 5.44
N GLU A 19 -27.10 -13.83 6.27
CA GLU A 19 -26.64 -12.47 6.01
C GLU A 19 -25.56 -12.54 4.93
N GLY A 20 -26.04 -12.39 3.69
CA GLY A 20 -25.30 -12.66 2.47
C GLY A 20 -23.89 -12.12 2.50
N SER A 21 -23.01 -12.87 1.84
CA SER A 21 -21.77 -12.32 1.30
C SER A 21 -22.08 -10.93 0.78
N VAL A 22 -21.51 -9.90 1.40
CA VAL A 22 -21.49 -8.58 0.80
C VAL A 22 -20.94 -8.85 -0.60
N ASP A 23 -21.80 -8.70 -1.61
CA ASP A 23 -21.39 -8.65 -3.01
C ASP A 23 -20.60 -7.34 -3.10
N ILE A 24 -19.35 -7.38 -2.60
CA ILE A 24 -18.37 -6.37 -2.92
C ILE A 24 -18.26 -6.55 -4.43
N PRO A 25 -18.71 -5.57 -5.24
CA PRO A 25 -18.48 -5.66 -6.67
C PRO A 25 -17.01 -6.00 -6.81
N GLN A 26 -16.70 -7.12 -7.48
CA GLN A 26 -15.32 -7.44 -7.83
C GLN A 26 -14.88 -6.31 -8.77
N ALA A 27 -14.48 -5.19 -8.19
CA ALA A 27 -13.90 -4.08 -8.91
C ALA A 27 -12.75 -4.72 -9.67
N GLU A 28 -12.88 -4.78 -10.99
CA GLU A 28 -11.90 -5.43 -11.82
C GLU A 28 -10.56 -4.76 -11.51
N VAL A 29 -9.57 -5.57 -11.12
CA VAL A 29 -8.25 -5.05 -10.77
C VAL A 29 -7.72 -4.28 -11.98
N PRO A 30 -7.49 -2.96 -11.89
CA PRO A 30 -7.17 -2.15 -13.05
C PRO A 30 -5.85 -2.62 -13.66
N PRO A 31 -5.62 -2.38 -14.97
CA PRO A 31 -4.34 -2.69 -15.58
C PRO A 31 -3.20 -1.96 -14.86
N VAL A 32 -1.97 -2.42 -15.08
CA VAL A 32 -0.78 -1.72 -14.55
C VAL A 32 -0.74 -0.32 -15.14
N GLN A 33 -0.86 0.70 -14.30
CA GLN A 33 -0.82 2.10 -14.72
C GLN A 33 0.57 2.71 -14.57
N GLN A 34 1.35 2.25 -13.59
CA GLN A 34 2.73 2.71 -13.41
C GLN A 34 3.67 1.55 -13.12
N VAL A 35 4.86 1.62 -13.71
CA VAL A 35 5.98 0.72 -13.44
C VAL A 35 7.17 1.57 -13.03
N GLY A 36 7.79 1.22 -11.92
CA GLY A 36 8.92 1.97 -11.39
C GLY A 36 9.56 1.29 -10.21
N LEU A 37 10.47 1.98 -9.56
CA LEU A 37 11.13 1.49 -8.37
C LEU A 37 10.41 2.03 -7.13
N ALA A 38 10.20 1.14 -6.16
CA ALA A 38 9.76 1.49 -4.83
C ALA A 38 10.95 1.43 -3.87
N SER A 39 11.01 2.40 -2.97
CA SER A 39 11.82 2.35 -1.77
C SER A 39 10.91 2.17 -0.55
N TRP A 40 11.47 2.14 0.65
CA TRP A 40 10.70 2.14 1.88
C TRP A 40 11.39 3.00 2.94
N TYR A 41 10.60 3.60 3.83
CA TYR A 41 11.09 4.38 4.94
C TYR A 41 11.81 3.46 5.94
N GLY A 42 13.14 3.54 5.98
CA GLY A 42 14.02 2.79 6.89
C GLY A 42 13.55 2.81 8.35
N ALA A 43 14.02 1.87 9.17
CA ALA A 43 13.76 1.79 10.63
C ALA A 43 14.41 2.94 11.46
N GLY A 44 14.52 4.14 10.90
CA GLY A 44 14.93 5.35 11.60
C GLY A 44 13.79 5.90 12.48
N ASN A 45 14.11 6.91 13.29
CA ASN A 45 13.12 7.61 14.10
C ASN A 45 12.26 8.54 13.22
N TRP A 46 11.25 7.98 12.58
CA TRP A 46 10.20 8.72 11.88
C TRP A 46 8.92 8.86 12.72
N HIS A 47 8.93 8.33 13.94
CA HIS A 47 7.80 8.41 14.86
C HIS A 47 7.48 9.87 15.19
N GLY A 48 6.29 10.33 14.78
CA GLY A 48 5.81 11.69 15.00
C GLY A 48 6.22 12.70 13.93
N GLU A 49 6.83 12.27 12.82
CA GLU A 49 6.96 13.12 11.65
C GLU A 49 5.58 13.31 10.98
N ILE A 50 5.24 14.54 10.66
CA ILE A 50 3.96 14.86 10.01
C ILE A 50 4.11 14.60 8.51
N THR A 51 3.31 13.68 8.00
CA THR A 51 3.20 13.41 6.56
C THR A 51 2.58 14.59 5.83
N ALA A 52 2.76 14.67 4.51
CA ALA A 52 2.26 15.77 3.71
C ALA A 52 0.72 15.90 3.70
N ASN A 53 -0.03 14.89 4.15
CA ASN A 53 -1.48 15.00 4.34
C ASN A 53 -1.89 15.48 5.75
N GLY A 54 -0.93 15.69 6.65
CA GLY A 54 -1.15 16.18 8.02
C GLY A 54 -1.30 15.10 9.08
N GLU A 55 -1.24 13.81 8.74
CA GLU A 55 -1.24 12.70 9.70
C GLU A 55 0.17 12.42 10.25
N ASP A 56 0.25 11.94 11.50
CA ASP A 56 1.48 11.36 12.04
C ASP A 56 1.88 10.14 11.20
N PHE A 57 3.16 10.05 10.82
CA PHE A 57 3.69 8.86 10.18
C PHE A 57 3.69 7.68 11.16
N ASP A 58 3.01 6.61 10.75
CA ASP A 58 2.95 5.34 11.47
C ASP A 58 3.56 4.23 10.61
N PRO A 59 4.75 3.70 10.97
CA PRO A 59 5.42 2.67 10.18
C PRO A 59 4.64 1.34 10.12
N SER A 60 3.73 1.10 11.08
CA SER A 60 2.93 -0.13 11.16
C SER A 60 1.73 -0.14 10.21
N LYS A 61 1.35 1.01 9.65
CA LYS A 61 0.21 1.16 8.75
C LYS A 61 0.60 0.89 7.29
N PHE A 62 -0.33 0.41 6.48
CA PHE A 62 -0.11 0.24 5.04
C PHE A 62 -0.27 1.57 4.27
N THR A 63 0.73 2.44 4.42
CA THR A 63 0.76 3.79 3.85
C THR A 63 2.00 4.06 3.01
N CYS A 64 1.87 4.91 1.99
CA CYS A 64 2.90 5.19 1.00
C CYS A 64 2.96 6.68 0.64
N ALA A 65 4.14 7.15 0.25
CA ALA A 65 4.35 8.44 -0.39
C ALA A 65 4.30 8.30 -1.91
N HIS A 66 3.52 9.13 -2.57
CA HIS A 66 3.51 9.26 -4.02
C HIS A 66 3.44 10.73 -4.41
N ARG A 67 4.13 11.11 -5.49
CA ARG A 67 4.33 12.53 -5.81
C ARG A 67 2.99 13.23 -6.06
N TRP A 68 2.17 12.66 -6.95
CA TRP A 68 1.03 13.39 -7.54
C TRP A 68 -0.31 12.68 -7.38
N LEU A 69 -0.34 11.48 -6.79
CA LEU A 69 -1.62 10.80 -6.58
C LEU A 69 -2.36 11.55 -5.46
N PRO A 70 -3.68 11.76 -5.59
CA PRO A 70 -4.47 12.34 -4.52
C PRO A 70 -4.22 11.63 -3.19
N PHE A 71 -4.28 12.37 -2.09
CA PHE A 71 -4.26 11.71 -0.79
C PHE A 71 -5.49 10.81 -0.66
N ASN A 72 -5.33 9.74 0.10
CA ASN A 72 -6.29 8.65 0.27
C ASN A 72 -6.55 7.80 -0.98
N THR A 73 -5.82 8.00 -2.08
CA THR A 73 -5.79 7.01 -3.16
C THR A 73 -5.27 5.69 -2.61
N VAL A 74 -5.99 4.60 -2.90
CA VAL A 74 -5.56 3.23 -2.63
C VAL A 74 -4.88 2.68 -3.88
N VAL A 75 -3.70 2.12 -3.69
CA VAL A 75 -2.92 1.48 -4.75
C VAL A 75 -2.72 0.01 -4.43
N LEU A 76 -2.87 -0.87 -5.43
CA LEU A 76 -2.33 -2.23 -5.39
C LEU A 76 -0.89 -2.18 -5.87
N ILE A 77 0.02 -2.61 -5.02
CA ILE A 77 1.43 -2.73 -5.33
C ILE A 77 1.70 -4.20 -5.57
N GLU A 78 2.28 -4.52 -6.72
CA GLU A 78 2.71 -5.88 -7.06
C GLU A 78 4.23 -5.91 -7.19
N ASN A 79 4.86 -6.87 -6.53
CA ASN A 79 6.25 -7.21 -6.74
C ASN A 79 6.36 -8.36 -7.76
N PRO A 80 6.73 -8.08 -9.02
CA PRO A 80 6.78 -9.08 -10.06
C PRO A 80 7.87 -10.14 -9.84
N SER A 81 8.84 -9.93 -8.94
CA SER A 81 9.90 -10.91 -8.68
C SER A 81 9.43 -12.09 -7.82
N ASN A 82 8.41 -11.90 -7.00
CA ASN A 82 7.89 -12.92 -6.08
C ASN A 82 6.37 -13.11 -6.16
N GLY A 83 5.67 -12.31 -6.97
CA GLY A 83 4.21 -12.37 -7.14
C GLY A 83 3.41 -11.84 -5.95
N ARG A 84 4.06 -11.33 -4.90
CA ARG A 84 3.38 -10.76 -3.73
C ARG A 84 2.72 -9.43 -4.10
N ARG A 85 1.59 -9.16 -3.46
CA ARG A 85 0.82 -7.94 -3.65
C ARG A 85 0.34 -7.40 -2.32
N VAL A 86 0.33 -6.07 -2.19
CA VAL A 86 -0.14 -5.39 -1.00
C VAL A 86 -0.91 -4.14 -1.40
N TRP A 87 -1.99 -3.87 -0.67
CA TRP A 87 -2.72 -2.62 -0.80
C TRP A 87 -2.07 -1.54 0.06
N CYS A 88 -2.00 -0.31 -0.44
CA CYS A 88 -1.40 0.81 0.28
C CYS A 88 -2.20 2.10 0.07
N ARG A 89 -2.33 2.92 1.11
CA ARG A 89 -2.96 4.24 1.02
C ARG A 89 -1.91 5.34 0.83
N ILE A 90 -2.15 6.26 -0.11
CA ILE A 90 -1.31 7.44 -0.28
C ILE A 90 -1.64 8.48 0.80
N ASN A 91 -0.72 8.71 1.74
CA ASN A 91 -0.84 9.75 2.78
C ASN A 91 0.31 10.75 2.77
N ASP A 92 1.34 10.53 1.95
CA ASP A 92 2.53 11.37 1.96
C ASP A 92 2.99 11.72 0.53
N ARG A 93 3.98 12.62 0.44
CA ARG A 93 4.55 13.07 -0.82
C ARG A 93 6.02 12.71 -0.94
N GLY A 94 6.38 12.27 -2.12
CA GLY A 94 7.69 11.71 -2.45
C GLY A 94 7.52 10.67 -3.55
N PRO A 95 8.58 9.99 -3.99
CA PRO A 95 9.98 10.25 -3.67
C PRO A 95 10.52 11.52 -4.33
N TYR A 96 11.31 12.34 -3.61
CA TYR A 96 11.90 13.58 -4.16
C TYR A 96 13.35 13.45 -4.66
N GLY A 97 13.94 12.25 -4.59
CA GLY A 97 15.32 11.98 -5.02
C GLY A 97 16.32 12.00 -3.87
N ILE A 98 17.59 11.67 -4.17
CA ILE A 98 18.68 11.67 -3.19
C ILE A 98 19.16 13.11 -2.97
N ARG A 99 19.34 13.49 -1.69
CA ARG A 99 20.10 14.67 -1.30
C ARG A 99 21.58 14.37 -1.49
N THR A 100 22.27 15.10 -2.37
CA THR A 100 23.73 14.96 -2.49
C THR A 100 24.41 15.54 -1.24
N PRO A 101 25.67 15.17 -0.95
CA PRO A 101 26.44 15.74 0.17
C PRO A 101 26.49 17.28 0.14
N GLU A 102 26.32 17.88 -1.03
CA GLU A 102 26.30 19.34 -1.26
C GLU A 102 24.92 19.97 -1.03
N GLY A 103 23.93 19.21 -0.55
CA GLY A 103 22.60 19.73 -0.23
C GLY A 103 21.66 19.91 -1.43
N THR A 104 22.01 19.37 -2.60
CA THR A 104 21.17 19.48 -3.81
C THR A 104 20.22 18.28 -3.93
N TRP A 105 18.95 18.54 -4.25
CA TRP A 105 17.98 17.49 -4.61
C TRP A 105 18.26 17.03 -6.03
N THR A 106 18.68 15.76 -6.21
CA THR A 106 18.91 15.19 -7.55
C THR A 106 18.05 13.95 -7.79
N PHE A 107 17.31 13.96 -8.90
CA PHE A 107 16.61 12.80 -9.43
C PHE A 107 17.63 11.90 -10.14
N LYS A 108 18.36 11.04 -9.40
CA LYS A 108 19.24 10.06 -10.04
C LYS A 108 18.47 8.84 -10.49
N VAL A 109 18.18 8.91 -11.77
CA VAL A 109 17.87 7.83 -12.71
C VAL A 109 19.02 6.75 -12.66
N SER A 110 19.04 5.88 -11.62
CA SER A 110 19.78 4.63 -11.30
C SER A 110 21.23 4.64 -10.78
N SER A 111 21.64 3.49 -10.23
CA SER A 111 22.98 3.15 -9.74
C SER A 111 23.93 2.63 -10.84
N SER A 112 23.45 2.43 -12.07
CA SER A 112 24.32 2.39 -13.25
C SER A 112 24.46 3.83 -13.75
N ARG A 113 25.65 4.25 -14.20
CA ARG A 113 25.81 5.54 -14.90
C ARG A 113 25.02 5.58 -16.24
N HIS A 114 24.12 4.63 -16.50
CA HIS A 114 23.55 4.37 -17.83
C HIS A 114 22.06 4.02 -17.92
N GLU A 115 21.27 3.89 -16.83
CA GLU A 115 19.84 3.57 -16.99
C GLU A 115 18.91 4.32 -16.06
N ASN A 116 17.73 4.67 -16.54
CA ASN A 116 16.88 5.67 -15.93
C ASN A 116 15.98 5.15 -14.76
N TRP A 117 16.37 5.29 -13.48
CA TRP A 117 15.47 5.21 -12.28
C TRP A 117 14.30 6.20 -12.29
N ARG A 118 13.08 5.67 -12.32
CA ARG A 118 11.88 6.38 -11.87
C ARG A 118 11.46 5.76 -10.55
N GLY A 119 11.93 6.31 -9.44
CA GLY A 119 11.31 6.03 -8.15
C GLY A 119 9.92 6.60 -8.17
N ILE A 120 8.93 5.78 -7.88
CA ILE A 120 7.51 6.18 -7.95
C ILE A 120 6.81 6.07 -6.60
N LEU A 121 7.42 5.42 -5.62
CA LEU A 121 6.77 5.11 -4.36
C LEU A 121 7.79 4.98 -3.22
N ASP A 122 7.50 5.59 -2.07
CA ASP A 122 8.17 5.26 -0.81
C ASP A 122 7.15 4.62 0.12
N MET A 123 7.44 3.40 0.58
CA MET A 123 6.51 2.56 1.34
C MET A 123 6.80 2.65 2.86
N SER A 124 5.78 2.47 3.69
CA SER A 124 6.00 2.11 5.10
C SER A 124 6.72 0.76 5.23
N ILE A 125 7.33 0.49 6.40
CA ILE A 125 7.95 -0.81 6.68
C ILE A 125 6.92 -1.94 6.61
N ALA A 126 5.72 -1.77 7.16
CA ALA A 126 4.66 -2.79 7.09
C ALA A 126 4.33 -3.17 5.64
N THR A 127 4.22 -2.16 4.76
CA THR A 127 3.98 -2.38 3.33
C THR A 127 5.15 -3.12 2.68
N ALA A 128 6.40 -2.77 3.02
CA ALA A 128 7.60 -3.41 2.49
C ALA A 128 7.77 -4.86 2.97
N GLU A 129 7.43 -5.16 4.22
CA GLU A 129 7.44 -6.51 4.79
C GLU A 129 6.42 -7.40 4.08
N GLU A 130 5.20 -6.89 3.87
CA GLU A 130 4.13 -7.59 3.17
C GLU A 130 4.43 -7.77 1.67
N LEU A 131 5.26 -6.90 1.09
CA LEU A 131 5.70 -7.05 -0.29
C LEU A 131 6.98 -7.92 -0.42
N GLY A 132 7.63 -8.23 0.70
CA GLY A 132 8.87 -9.00 0.75
C GLY A 132 10.07 -8.23 0.21
N THR A 133 10.13 -6.92 0.44
CA THR A 133 11.14 -6.03 -0.13
C THR A 133 12.10 -5.44 0.90
N THR A 134 11.98 -5.77 2.18
CA THR A 134 12.82 -5.19 3.24
C THR A 134 14.31 -5.53 3.11
N GLN A 135 14.63 -6.68 2.50
CA GLN A 135 16.02 -7.11 2.26
C GLN A 135 16.67 -6.44 1.04
N VAL A 136 15.89 -5.68 0.25
CA VAL A 136 16.38 -4.97 -0.94
C VAL A 136 16.14 -3.48 -0.78
N GLY A 137 17.15 -2.65 -1.09
CA GLY A 137 17.01 -1.20 -0.94
C GLY A 137 16.00 -0.58 -1.93
N LEU A 138 15.93 -1.11 -3.16
CA LEU A 138 15.00 -0.68 -4.20
C LEU A 138 14.41 -1.91 -4.89
N GLN A 139 13.09 -1.95 -5.05
CA GLN A 139 12.39 -3.02 -5.73
C GLN A 139 11.58 -2.48 -6.92
N LYS A 140 11.65 -3.14 -8.07
CA LYS A 140 10.73 -2.86 -9.19
C LYS A 140 9.34 -3.31 -8.81
N VAL A 141 8.35 -2.43 -8.97
CA VAL A 141 6.95 -2.68 -8.65
C VAL A 141 6.03 -2.28 -9.80
N HIS A 142 4.85 -2.90 -9.83
CA HIS A 142 3.72 -2.48 -10.66
C HIS A 142 2.66 -1.86 -9.75
N LEU A 143 2.16 -0.68 -10.12
CA LEU A 143 1.08 0.02 -9.41
C LEU A 143 -0.20 -0.02 -10.25
N ARG A 144 -1.30 -0.31 -9.56
CA ARG A 144 -2.67 -0.28 -10.06
C ARG A 144 -3.53 0.51 -9.08
N TYR A 145 -4.40 1.37 -9.58
CA TYR A 145 -5.28 2.22 -8.79
C TYR A 145 -6.48 2.67 -9.62
N TRP A 146 -7.59 2.93 -8.97
CA TRP A 146 -8.79 3.44 -9.62
C TRP A 146 -8.74 4.96 -9.71
N ALA A 147 -9.41 5.51 -10.73
CA ALA A 147 -9.59 6.95 -10.80
C ALA A 147 -10.46 7.42 -9.62
N ARG A 148 -10.30 8.67 -9.17
CA ARG A 148 -11.04 9.22 -8.02
C ARG A 148 -12.58 9.15 -8.19
N GLU A 149 -13.05 9.08 -9.42
CA GLU A 149 -14.48 9.03 -9.76
C GLU A 149 -15.06 7.61 -9.72
N GLU A 150 -14.21 6.58 -9.59
CA GLU A 150 -14.62 5.18 -9.56
C GLU A 150 -14.75 4.73 -8.11
N ASP A 151 -15.96 4.32 -7.71
CA ASP A 151 -16.18 3.64 -6.43
C ASP A 151 -15.51 2.26 -6.50
N THR A 152 -14.47 2.07 -5.69
CA THR A 152 -13.70 0.82 -5.65
C THR A 152 -14.36 -0.25 -4.80
N GLY A 153 -15.39 0.10 -4.02
CA GLY A 153 -15.95 -0.78 -2.98
C GLY A 153 -14.94 -1.19 -1.91
N PHE A 154 -13.74 -0.56 -1.89
CA PHE A 154 -12.64 -0.93 -1.02
C PHE A 154 -12.72 -0.15 0.29
N ASP A 155 -12.96 -0.87 1.39
CA ASP A 155 -12.94 -0.29 2.73
C ASP A 155 -11.49 -0.01 3.16
N LEU A 156 -11.17 1.28 3.33
CA LEU A 156 -9.87 1.74 3.81
C LEU A 156 -9.50 1.20 5.19
N ALA A 157 -10.47 0.81 6.02
CA ALA A 157 -10.23 0.20 7.32
C ALA A 157 -9.51 -1.16 7.19
N VAL A 158 -9.67 -1.86 6.06
CA VAL A 158 -9.00 -3.14 5.79
C VAL A 158 -7.47 -2.97 5.70
N LEU A 159 -6.98 -1.77 5.39
CA LEU A 159 -5.54 -1.47 5.36
C LEU A 159 -4.92 -1.29 6.74
N ASN A 160 -5.71 -1.08 7.77
CA ASN A 160 -5.21 -0.79 9.11
C ASN A 160 -6.09 -1.48 10.16
N PRO A 161 -6.07 -2.84 10.23
CA PRO A 161 -6.87 -3.61 11.18
C PRO A 161 -6.42 -3.42 12.65
#